data_AF-A0A5E6MF18-F1
#
_entry.id   AF-A0A5E6MF18-F1
#
_cell.length_a   1.000
_cell.length_b   1.000
_cell.length_c   1.000
_cell.angle_alpha   90.00
_cell.angle_beta   90.00
_cell.angle_gamma   90.00
#
_symmetry.space_group_name_H-M   'P 1'
#
loop_
_entity.id
_entity.type
_entity.pdbx_description
1 polymer ?
#
loop_
_entity_poly.entity_id
_entity_poly.type
_entity_poly.pdbx_seq_one_letter_code
_entity_poly.pdbx_strand_id
1 'polypeptide(L)'
;MRRVERHVSPTGIPPLFAAASFLPVGLASRRCALSILGAGSAFLALVLASLSAPPTAASQLIQLVSVRKYYTLFLASTDQSGRKEPRLREIFVTRFRNFGPSFVNGFYHDELPQQPYLEYRDSIDGRPVPVQKFGNRYWDFLQFPAGREIEVRTDALQRVLPRDPAQKIDFFEDWIEWANWRPPIDDYWIVVDLGKMYTAFRQTPAFGMGGDPPPTFREFLQNQVLRVLPAGYRVEGSTVWWHFRQIYAPEGYTTLHVEWKAWYR
;
A
#
# COMPACT_ATOMS: atom_id res chain seq x y z
N MET A 1 45.67 -7.38 -2.16
CA MET A 1 44.31 -7.82 -2.53
C MET A 1 43.81 -8.82 -1.49
N ARG A 2 42.92 -8.39 -0.59
CA ARG A 2 42.21 -9.27 0.36
C ARG A 2 40.71 -9.01 0.18
N ARG A 3 40.00 -10.06 -0.24
CA ARG A 3 38.55 -10.10 -0.39
C ARG A 3 37.96 -10.30 1.01
N VAL A 4 37.18 -9.35 1.50
CA VAL A 4 36.40 -9.49 2.74
C VAL A 4 34.99 -9.85 2.33
N GLU A 5 34.64 -11.12 2.48
CA GLU A 5 33.25 -11.59 2.42
C GLU A 5 32.54 -11.16 3.69
N ARG A 6 31.52 -10.29 3.57
CA ARG A 6 30.59 -10.01 4.66
C ARG A 6 29.44 -10.99 4.57
N HIS A 7 29.39 -11.90 5.54
CA HIS A 7 28.22 -12.64 5.95
C HIS A 7 27.09 -11.65 6.28
N VAL A 8 25.96 -11.77 5.57
CA VAL A 8 24.69 -11.14 5.95
C VAL A 8 23.82 -12.25 6.52
N SER A 9 23.61 -12.23 7.84
CA SER A 9 22.58 -13.07 8.48
C SER A 9 21.19 -12.53 8.14
N PRO A 10 20.25 -13.36 7.66
CA PRO A 10 18.86 -12.95 7.49
C PRO A 10 18.09 -13.35 8.75
N THR A 11 18.02 -12.45 9.73
CA THR A 11 17.02 -12.53 10.80
C THR A 11 16.25 -11.23 10.83
N GLY A 12 15.50 -10.97 9.75
CA GLY A 12 14.47 -9.95 9.69
C GLY A 12 13.13 -10.63 9.89
N ILE A 13 12.50 -10.36 11.03
CA ILE A 13 11.07 -10.60 11.25
C ILE A 13 10.32 -9.88 10.11
N PRO A 14 9.37 -10.52 9.40
CA PRO A 14 8.64 -9.84 8.33
C PRO A 14 7.77 -8.72 8.93
N PRO A 15 7.82 -7.48 8.41
CA PRO A 15 6.81 -6.49 8.76
C PRO A 15 5.45 -6.91 8.20
N LEU A 16 4.39 -6.53 8.92
CA LEU A 16 2.99 -6.83 8.64
C LEU A 16 2.45 -5.80 7.65
N PHE A 17 1.66 -6.23 6.66
CA PHE A 17 1.34 -5.42 5.47
C PHE A 17 -0.15 -5.05 5.35
N ALA A 18 -0.42 -3.84 4.86
CA ALA A 18 -1.67 -3.50 4.19
C ALA A 18 -1.52 -3.88 2.71
N ALA A 19 -2.35 -4.78 2.22
CA ALA A 19 -2.40 -5.19 0.82
C ALA A 19 -3.88 -5.28 0.40
N ALA A 20 -4.16 -4.92 -0.85
CA ALA A 20 -5.44 -5.23 -1.47
C ALA A 20 -5.34 -6.66 -1.99
N SER A 21 -6.00 -7.61 -1.34
CA SER A 21 -5.85 -9.02 -1.67
C SER A 21 -7.16 -9.63 -2.16
N PHE A 22 -7.05 -10.62 -3.04
CA PHE A 22 -8.18 -11.28 -3.69
C PHE A 22 -8.40 -12.63 -3.06
N LEU A 23 -9.59 -12.86 -2.51
CA LEU A 23 -10.06 -14.20 -2.17
C LEU A 23 -11.41 -14.45 -2.83
N PRO A 24 -11.59 -15.53 -3.61
CA PRO A 24 -12.91 -15.92 -4.06
C PRO A 24 -13.70 -16.52 -2.89
N VAL A 25 -14.89 -15.96 -2.62
CA VAL A 25 -15.89 -16.64 -1.80
C VAL A 25 -16.54 -17.72 -2.67
N GLY A 26 -16.05 -18.95 -2.54
CA GLY A 26 -16.75 -20.12 -3.06
C GLY A 26 -18.03 -20.36 -2.27
N LEU A 27 -19.18 -20.15 -2.92
CA LEU A 27 -20.46 -20.70 -2.47
C LEU A 27 -20.37 -22.23 -2.48
N ALA A 28 -20.34 -22.85 -1.31
CA ALA A 28 -20.57 -24.28 -1.18
C ALA A 28 -21.75 -24.53 -0.22
N SER A 29 -22.84 -24.96 -0.85
CA SER A 29 -24.06 -25.50 -0.28
C SER A 29 -23.80 -26.69 0.65
N ARG A 30 -24.72 -26.89 1.60
CA ARG A 30 -24.81 -27.97 2.58
C ARG A 30 -24.50 -29.36 2.01
N ARG A 31 -23.74 -30.17 2.77
CA ARG A 31 -24.09 -31.57 3.12
C ARG A 31 -23.24 -32.08 4.30
N CYS A 32 -23.88 -32.92 5.11
CA CYS A 32 -23.43 -33.47 6.39
C CYS A 32 -22.30 -34.52 6.31
N ALA A 33 -21.65 -34.65 7.47
CA ALA A 33 -21.18 -35.87 8.15
C ALA A 33 -19.79 -36.47 7.85
N LEU A 34 -19.02 -36.56 8.95
CA LEU A 34 -17.99 -37.55 9.35
C LEU A 34 -16.76 -37.71 8.43
N SER A 35 -15.52 -37.87 8.89
CA SER A 35 -15.01 -38.41 10.16
C SER A 35 -13.57 -37.94 10.39
N ILE A 36 -13.20 -37.89 11.67
CA ILE A 36 -11.88 -37.59 12.22
C ILE A 36 -10.94 -38.78 11.99
N LEU A 37 -9.76 -38.56 11.41
CA LEU A 37 -8.45 -39.19 11.72
C LEU A 37 -7.46 -38.89 10.57
N GLY A 38 -6.47 -38.01 10.82
CA GLY A 38 -5.40 -37.70 9.84
C GLY A 38 -4.79 -36.30 9.91
N ALA A 39 -4.96 -35.57 11.01
CA ALA A 39 -4.72 -34.12 11.10
C ALA A 39 -3.24 -33.65 11.10
N GLY A 40 -2.25 -34.55 11.00
CA GLY A 40 -0.84 -34.18 11.13
C GLY A 40 -0.13 -33.79 9.83
N SER A 41 -0.55 -34.33 8.68
CA SER A 41 0.19 -34.15 7.40
C SER A 41 -0.58 -33.35 6.35
N ALA A 42 -1.91 -33.25 6.45
CA ALA A 42 -2.71 -32.40 5.57
C ALA A 42 -2.54 -30.90 5.88
N PHE A 43 -2.24 -30.54 7.13
CA PHE A 43 -2.07 -29.14 7.52
C PHE A 43 -0.81 -28.50 6.93
N LEU A 44 0.29 -29.25 6.82
CA LEU A 44 1.52 -28.76 6.22
C LEU A 44 1.41 -28.62 4.69
N ALA A 45 0.65 -29.51 4.03
CA ALA A 45 0.34 -29.40 2.61
C ALA A 45 -0.62 -28.22 2.31
N LEU A 46 -1.55 -27.92 3.21
CA LEU A 46 -2.47 -26.77 3.06
C LEU A 46 -1.74 -25.42 3.23
N VAL A 47 -0.73 -25.36 4.10
CA VAL A 47 0.08 -24.14 4.33
C VAL A 47 1.11 -23.91 3.23
N LEU A 48 1.59 -24.97 2.56
CA LEU A 48 2.47 -24.82 1.38
C LEU A 48 1.68 -24.54 0.08
N ALA A 49 0.43 -25.00 -0.03
CA ALA A 49 -0.42 -24.74 -1.20
C ALA A 49 -0.95 -23.29 -1.30
N SER A 50 -0.98 -22.54 -0.19
CA SER A 50 -1.37 -21.13 -0.19
C SER A 50 -0.27 -20.17 -0.67
N LEU A 51 0.98 -20.63 -0.74
CA LEU A 51 2.10 -19.85 -1.30
C LEU A 51 2.22 -19.98 -2.83
N SER A 52 1.43 -20.85 -3.46
CA SER A 52 1.42 -21.09 -4.90
C SER A 52 0.00 -21.38 -5.41
N ALA A 53 -1.01 -20.66 -4.90
CA ALA A 53 -2.35 -20.77 -5.44
C ALA A 53 -2.33 -20.26 -6.90
N PRO A 54 -2.74 -21.07 -7.89
CA PRO A 54 -2.86 -20.59 -9.26
C PRO A 54 -3.85 -19.41 -9.29
N PRO A 55 -3.67 -18.45 -10.21
CA PRO A 55 -4.62 -17.36 -10.39
C PRO A 55 -6.03 -17.95 -10.50
N THR A 56 -6.90 -17.53 -9.59
CA THR A 56 -8.28 -18.01 -9.54
C THR A 56 -8.96 -17.72 -10.88
N ALA A 57 -9.93 -18.55 -11.30
CA ALA A 57 -10.59 -18.39 -12.60
C ALA A 57 -11.13 -16.96 -12.85
N ALA A 58 -11.51 -16.24 -11.79
CA ALA A 58 -11.92 -14.83 -11.85
C ALA A 58 -10.77 -13.86 -12.19
N SER A 59 -9.55 -14.09 -11.68
CA SER A 59 -8.37 -13.26 -11.98
C SER A 59 -7.88 -13.38 -13.43
N GLN A 60 -8.25 -14.46 -14.14
CA GLN A 60 -8.00 -14.58 -15.58
C GLN A 60 -9.00 -13.78 -16.44
N LEU A 61 -10.18 -13.48 -15.89
CA LEU A 61 -11.22 -12.71 -16.58
C LEU A 61 -11.04 -11.20 -16.41
N ILE A 62 -10.34 -10.76 -15.35
CA ILE A 62 -10.09 -9.34 -15.10
C ILE A 62 -8.66 -8.97 -15.51
N GLN A 63 -8.53 -7.89 -16.27
CA GLN A 63 -7.28 -7.18 -16.46
C GLN A 63 -7.26 -5.94 -15.56
N LEU A 64 -6.13 -5.71 -14.90
CA LEU A 64 -5.83 -4.42 -14.32
C LEU A 64 -5.32 -3.49 -15.43
N VAL A 65 -6.11 -2.50 -15.81
CA VAL A 65 -5.82 -1.60 -16.93
C VAL A 65 -4.89 -0.47 -16.49
N SER A 66 -5.23 0.20 -15.38
CA SER A 66 -4.41 1.29 -14.86
C SER A 66 -4.51 1.43 -13.36
N VAL A 67 -3.43 1.91 -12.73
CA VAL A 67 -3.39 2.27 -11.31
C VAL A 67 -2.84 3.68 -11.16
N ARG A 68 -3.43 4.47 -10.27
CA ARG A 68 -2.86 5.72 -9.77
C ARG A 68 -2.93 5.76 -8.26
N LYS A 69 -1.78 5.63 -7.61
CA LYS A 69 -1.66 5.74 -6.16
C LYS A 69 -1.13 7.12 -5.78
N TYR A 70 -1.93 7.88 -5.03
CA TYR A 70 -1.56 9.18 -4.49
C TYR A 70 -1.44 9.11 -2.97
N TYR A 71 -0.31 9.56 -2.45
CA TYR A 71 -0.01 9.63 -1.03
C TYR A 71 0.23 11.08 -0.67
N THR A 72 -0.47 11.61 0.34
CA THR A 72 -0.19 12.94 0.89
C THR A 72 0.22 12.81 2.34
N LEU A 73 1.47 13.17 2.64
CA LEU A 73 2.02 13.16 3.99
C LEU A 73 1.91 14.55 4.62
N PHE A 74 1.38 14.62 5.84
CA PHE A 74 1.25 15.89 6.56
C PHE A 74 1.26 15.71 8.08
N LEU A 75 1.55 16.81 8.79
CA LEU A 75 1.40 16.89 10.24
C LEU A 75 0.03 17.47 10.58
N ALA A 76 -0.76 16.72 11.36
CA ALA A 76 -2.01 17.19 11.93
C ALA A 76 -1.81 17.58 13.39
N SER A 77 -2.49 18.64 13.84
CA SER A 77 -2.55 18.97 15.27
C SER A 77 -3.49 18.01 15.97
N THR A 78 -3.07 17.46 17.12
CA THR A 78 -3.84 16.46 17.86
C THR A 78 -4.88 17.05 18.79
N ASP A 79 -4.68 18.29 19.23
CA ASP A 79 -5.44 18.95 20.31
C ASP A 79 -4.87 20.38 20.56
N GLN A 80 -5.38 21.04 21.61
CA GLN A 80 -4.89 22.34 22.09
C GLN A 80 -3.45 22.30 22.64
N SER A 81 -2.85 21.11 22.82
CA SER A 81 -1.47 20.97 23.29
C SER A 81 -0.42 21.41 22.25
N GLY A 82 -0.83 21.56 20.99
CA GLY A 82 0.08 21.90 19.89
C GLY A 82 0.94 20.73 19.43
N ARG A 83 0.76 19.52 19.99
CA ARG A 83 1.45 18.32 19.54
C ARG A 83 1.03 17.99 18.10
N LYS A 84 2.03 17.69 17.27
CA LYS A 84 1.86 17.32 15.87
C LYS A 84 1.96 15.82 15.71
N GLU A 85 1.00 15.22 15.01
CA GLU A 85 1.01 13.82 14.63
C GLU A 85 1.08 13.68 13.10
N PRO A 86 1.95 12.80 12.58
CA PRO A 86 1.98 12.50 11.17
C PRO A 86 0.74 11.72 10.75
N ARG A 87 0.16 12.14 9.63
CA ARG A 87 -0.96 11.47 8.97
C ARG A 87 -0.65 11.28 7.50
N LEU A 88 -1.22 10.21 6.96
CA LEU A 88 -1.09 9.84 5.56
C LEU A 88 -2.49 9.71 4.97
N ARG A 89 -2.74 10.48 3.91
CA ARG A 89 -3.91 10.31 3.04
C ARG A 89 -3.51 9.47 1.85
N GLU A 90 -4.30 8.45 1.55
CA GLU A 90 -4.13 7.57 0.40
C GLU A 90 -5.35 7.71 -0.49
N ILE A 91 -5.10 8.00 -1.76
CA ILE A 91 -6.14 8.02 -2.79
C ILE A 91 -5.67 7.12 -3.91
N PHE A 92 -6.29 5.96 -4.03
CA PHE A 92 -5.97 4.98 -5.06
C PHE A 92 -7.09 4.97 -6.09
N VAL A 93 -6.74 5.09 -7.36
CA VAL A 93 -7.67 4.99 -8.49
C VAL A 93 -7.22 3.84 -9.37
N THR A 94 -8.03 2.80 -9.43
CA THR A 94 -7.71 1.53 -10.08
C THR A 94 -8.77 1.23 -11.13
N ARG A 95 -8.35 0.94 -12.36
CA ARG A 95 -9.26 0.56 -13.44
C ARG A 95 -9.09 -0.90 -13.80
N PHE A 96 -10.22 -1.58 -13.90
CA PHE A 96 -10.29 -2.98 -14.24
C PHE A 96 -11.11 -3.17 -15.50
N ARG A 97 -10.74 -4.15 -16.32
CA ARG A 97 -11.53 -4.59 -17.48
C ARG A 97 -11.95 -6.04 -17.31
N ASN A 98 -13.23 -6.32 -17.44
CA ASN A 98 -13.75 -7.68 -17.42
C ASN A 98 -13.92 -8.22 -18.84
N PHE A 99 -13.26 -9.34 -19.16
CA PHE A 99 -13.37 -10.07 -20.42
C PHE A 99 -14.36 -11.25 -20.36
N GLY A 100 -14.85 -11.58 -19.17
CA GLY A 100 -15.78 -12.68 -18.93
C GLY A 100 -17.24 -12.24 -18.82
N PRO A 101 -18.12 -13.13 -18.33
CA PRO A 101 -19.49 -12.79 -17.99
C PRO A 101 -19.54 -11.79 -16.82
N SER A 102 -20.71 -11.22 -16.55
CA SER A 102 -20.89 -10.34 -15.38
C SER A 102 -20.77 -11.15 -14.10
N PHE A 103 -20.05 -10.63 -13.11
CA PHE A 103 -19.94 -11.25 -11.78
C PHE A 103 -19.73 -10.22 -10.67
N VAL A 104 -19.84 -10.68 -9.43
CA VAL A 104 -19.52 -9.92 -8.23
C VAL A 104 -18.34 -10.59 -7.54
N ASN A 105 -17.35 -9.81 -7.10
CA ASN A 105 -16.22 -10.33 -6.34
C ASN A 105 -16.02 -9.52 -5.06
N GLY A 106 -15.66 -10.20 -3.98
CA GLY A 106 -15.25 -9.55 -2.74
C GLY A 106 -13.86 -8.96 -2.90
N PHE A 107 -13.72 -7.70 -2.51
CA PHE A 107 -12.46 -6.99 -2.41
C PHE A 107 -12.23 -6.64 -0.95
N TYR A 108 -10.96 -6.61 -0.53
CA TYR A 108 -10.63 -6.15 0.80
C TYR A 108 -9.31 -5.43 0.84
N HIS A 109 -9.22 -4.52 1.82
CA HIS A 109 -7.99 -3.88 2.22
C HIS A 109 -7.67 -4.29 3.66
N ASP A 110 -6.48 -4.86 3.84
CA ASP A 110 -5.93 -5.12 5.16
C ASP A 110 -5.59 -3.79 5.85
N GLU A 111 -6.03 -3.67 7.09
CA GLU A 111 -5.62 -2.64 8.05
C GLU A 111 -4.62 -3.26 9.01
N LEU A 112 -3.55 -2.51 9.31
CA LEU A 112 -2.64 -2.92 10.37
C LEU A 112 -3.30 -2.63 11.72
N PRO A 113 -3.44 -3.62 12.63
CA PRO A 113 -4.10 -3.41 13.92
C PRO A 113 -3.50 -2.25 14.73
N GLN A 114 -2.20 -1.99 14.56
CA GLN A 114 -1.50 -0.88 15.22
C GLN A 114 -1.74 0.45 14.52
N GLN A 115 -2.03 0.47 13.21
CA GLN A 115 -2.21 1.68 12.41
C GLN A 115 -3.63 1.70 11.79
N PRO A 116 -4.69 1.87 12.59
CA PRO A 116 -6.04 1.83 12.06
C PRO A 116 -6.31 3.04 11.15
N TYR A 117 -7.13 2.81 10.12
CA TYR A 117 -7.67 3.87 9.29
C TYR A 117 -8.62 4.74 10.14
N LEU A 118 -8.40 6.06 10.09
CA LEU A 118 -9.27 7.07 10.66
C LEU A 118 -10.49 7.33 9.79
N GLU A 119 -10.28 7.28 8.47
CA GLU A 119 -11.33 7.35 7.47
C GLU A 119 -11.02 6.31 6.41
N TYR A 120 -12.05 5.66 5.89
CA TYR A 120 -11.92 4.71 4.79
C TYR A 120 -13.21 4.74 3.96
N ARG A 121 -13.09 4.95 2.65
CA ARG A 121 -14.21 5.06 1.72
C ARG A 121 -13.83 4.45 0.38
N ASP A 122 -14.76 3.70 -0.20
CA ASP A 122 -14.64 3.21 -1.57
C ASP A 122 -15.77 3.76 -2.45
N SER A 123 -15.49 3.88 -3.74
CA SER A 123 -16.46 4.22 -4.76
C SER A 123 -16.17 3.48 -6.07
N ILE A 124 -17.22 3.15 -6.81
CA ILE A 124 -17.14 2.54 -8.14
C ILE A 124 -17.76 3.51 -9.13
N ASP A 125 -17.03 3.86 -10.19
CA ASP A 125 -17.44 4.81 -11.23
C ASP A 125 -18.00 6.12 -10.62
N GLY A 126 -17.34 6.60 -9.57
CA GLY A 126 -17.71 7.80 -8.82
C GLY A 126 -18.88 7.65 -7.84
N ARG A 127 -19.48 6.46 -7.72
CA ARG A 127 -20.58 6.19 -6.79
C ARG A 127 -20.06 5.52 -5.50
N PRO A 128 -20.31 6.08 -4.31
CA PRO A 128 -19.90 5.45 -3.06
C PRO A 128 -20.48 4.04 -2.91
N VAL A 129 -19.69 3.11 -2.40
CA VAL A 129 -20.12 1.75 -2.08
C VAL A 129 -20.07 1.49 -0.57
N PRO A 130 -20.96 0.65 -0.02
CA PRO A 130 -20.91 0.28 1.38
C PRO A 130 -19.68 -0.58 1.66
N VAL A 131 -18.90 -0.17 2.65
CA VAL A 131 -17.73 -0.91 3.13
C VAL A 131 -18.05 -1.50 4.51
N GLN A 132 -17.73 -2.77 4.71
CA GLN A 132 -17.93 -3.48 5.96
C GLN A 132 -16.59 -3.80 6.61
N LYS A 133 -16.41 -3.44 7.88
CA LYS A 133 -15.20 -3.78 8.64
C LYS A 133 -15.41 -5.11 9.37
N PHE A 134 -14.57 -6.10 9.08
CA PHE A 134 -14.51 -7.38 9.79
C PHE A 134 -13.10 -7.62 10.31
N GLY A 135 -12.92 -7.58 11.63
CA GLY A 135 -11.60 -7.63 12.24
C GLY A 135 -10.74 -6.44 11.77
N ASN A 136 -9.61 -6.74 11.15
CA ASN A 136 -8.67 -5.76 10.60
C ASN A 136 -8.80 -5.61 9.06
N ARG A 137 -9.97 -5.92 8.49
CA ARG A 137 -10.20 -5.82 7.04
C ARG A 137 -11.41 -4.97 6.73
N TYR A 138 -11.27 -4.16 5.69
CA TYR A 138 -12.36 -3.42 5.07
C TYR A 138 -12.77 -4.18 3.83
N TRP A 139 -14.02 -4.64 3.78
CA TRP A 139 -14.58 -5.43 2.69
C TRP A 139 -15.60 -4.64 1.90
N ASP A 140 -15.53 -4.77 0.58
CA ASP A 140 -16.54 -4.32 -0.36
C ASP A 140 -16.80 -5.40 -1.42
N PHE A 141 -17.92 -5.28 -2.11
CA PHE A 141 -18.33 -6.21 -3.15
C PHE A 141 -18.42 -5.46 -4.47
N LEU A 142 -17.45 -5.72 -5.35
CA LEU A 142 -17.36 -5.05 -6.63
C LEU A 142 -18.13 -5.83 -7.68
N GLN A 143 -18.99 -5.13 -8.42
CA GLN A 143 -19.67 -5.68 -9.59
C GLN A 143 -18.82 -5.42 -10.84
N PHE A 144 -18.49 -6.48 -11.57
CA PHE A 144 -17.78 -6.44 -12.84
C PHE A 144 -18.75 -6.77 -13.98
N PRO A 145 -19.28 -5.78 -14.71
CA PRO A 145 -20.16 -6.06 -15.85
C PRO A 145 -19.38 -6.71 -17.00
N ALA A 146 -20.02 -7.63 -17.73
CA ALA A 146 -19.41 -8.31 -18.88
C ALA A 146 -18.89 -7.32 -19.93
N GLY A 147 -17.62 -7.47 -20.33
CA GLY A 147 -17.00 -6.67 -21.38
C GLY A 147 -16.76 -5.20 -21.04
N ARG A 148 -17.01 -4.75 -19.81
CA ARG A 148 -16.87 -3.34 -19.42
C ARG A 148 -15.66 -3.10 -18.54
N GLU A 149 -15.23 -1.85 -18.55
CA GLU A 149 -14.30 -1.31 -17.58
C GLU A 149 -15.05 -0.69 -16.41
N ILE A 150 -14.44 -0.79 -15.22
CA ILE A 150 -14.89 -0.07 -14.02
C ILE A 150 -13.70 0.66 -13.41
N GLU A 151 -13.98 1.78 -12.77
CA GLU A 151 -13.03 2.52 -11.93
C GLU A 151 -13.39 2.32 -10.47
N VAL A 152 -12.42 1.85 -9.68
CA VAL A 152 -12.51 1.76 -8.23
C VAL A 152 -11.64 2.86 -7.66
N ARG A 153 -12.21 3.67 -6.76
CA ARG A 153 -11.48 4.69 -6.02
C ARG A 153 -11.58 4.42 -4.53
N THR A 154 -10.42 4.22 -3.91
CA THR A 154 -10.25 4.12 -2.47
C THR A 154 -9.69 5.43 -1.94
N ASP A 155 -10.26 5.90 -0.84
CA ASP A 155 -9.87 7.12 -0.14
C ASP A 155 -9.75 6.85 1.36
N ALA A 156 -8.52 6.77 1.84
CA ALA A 156 -8.21 6.38 3.21
C ALA A 156 -7.33 7.43 3.91
N LEU A 157 -7.58 7.63 5.20
CA LEU A 157 -6.75 8.45 6.08
C LEU A 157 -6.24 7.59 7.22
N GLN A 158 -4.93 7.53 7.41
CA GLN A 158 -4.32 6.74 8.48
C GLN A 158 -3.39 7.57 9.38
N ARG A 159 -3.22 7.08 10.60
CA ARG A 159 -2.15 7.53 11.50
C ARG A 159 -0.85 6.88 11.08
N VAL A 160 0.22 7.65 11.05
CA VAL A 160 1.57 7.09 10.94
C VAL A 160 2.09 6.87 12.35
N LEU A 161 2.47 5.63 12.67
CA LEU A 161 3.08 5.32 13.95
C LEU A 161 4.62 5.39 13.91
N PRO A 162 5.26 5.69 15.06
CA PRO A 162 6.70 5.51 15.20
C PRO A 162 7.15 4.09 14.90
N ARG A 163 8.17 3.97 14.06
CA ARG A 163 8.93 2.73 13.84
C ARG A 163 9.86 2.45 15.01
N ASP A 164 10.66 3.46 15.34
CA ASP A 164 11.64 3.44 16.41
C ASP A 164 11.49 4.76 17.19
N PRO A 165 10.76 4.74 18.32
CA PRO A 165 10.60 5.92 19.16
C PRO A 165 11.93 6.46 19.70
N ALA A 166 12.91 5.59 19.97
CA ALA A 166 14.20 5.99 20.53
C ALA A 166 15.04 6.73 19.49
N GLN A 167 14.95 6.32 18.22
CA GLN A 167 15.62 7.00 17.10
C GLN A 167 14.77 8.11 16.46
N LYS A 168 13.55 8.33 16.97
CA LYS A 168 12.56 9.26 16.41
C LYS A 168 12.32 9.01 14.91
N ILE A 169 12.11 7.75 14.51
CA ILE A 169 11.88 7.39 13.11
C ILE A 169 10.40 7.09 12.89
N ASP A 170 9.81 7.72 11.87
CA ASP A 170 8.48 7.44 11.35
C ASP A 170 8.60 6.98 9.90
N PHE A 171 7.65 6.16 9.45
CA PHE A 171 7.63 5.65 8.08
C PHE A 171 6.24 5.21 7.64
N PHE A 172 6.04 5.10 6.33
CA PHE A 172 4.98 4.28 5.76
C PHE A 172 5.53 3.42 4.62
N GLU A 173 4.85 2.31 4.38
CA GLU A 173 5.15 1.39 3.29
C GLU A 173 3.86 1.00 2.57
N ASP A 174 3.96 0.79 1.25
CA ASP A 174 2.90 0.18 0.46
C ASP A 174 3.50 -0.75 -0.59
N TRP A 175 2.78 -1.80 -0.95
CA TRP A 175 3.15 -2.69 -2.03
C TRP A 175 2.85 -2.06 -3.38
N ILE A 176 3.79 -2.24 -4.30
CA ILE A 176 3.57 -1.96 -5.70
C ILE A 176 3.16 -3.26 -6.37
N GLU A 177 1.85 -3.46 -6.45
CA GLU A 177 1.22 -4.70 -6.85
C GLU A 177 0.88 -4.68 -8.35
N TRP A 178 1.56 -5.54 -9.11
CA TRP A 178 1.28 -5.80 -10.53
C TRP A 178 1.12 -7.29 -10.84
N ALA A 179 1.48 -8.17 -9.90
CA ALA A 179 1.35 -9.61 -10.06
C ALA A 179 -0.12 -10.07 -10.02
N ASN A 180 -0.39 -11.27 -10.55
CA ASN A 180 -1.71 -11.91 -10.59
C ASN A 180 -2.76 -11.24 -11.48
N TRP A 181 -2.38 -10.19 -12.20
CA TRP A 181 -3.25 -9.55 -13.20
C TRP A 181 -2.93 -10.03 -14.60
N ARG A 182 -3.97 -10.15 -15.44
CA ARG A 182 -3.78 -10.34 -16.87
C ARG A 182 -2.99 -9.15 -17.44
N PRO A 183 -1.82 -9.35 -18.06
CA PRO A 183 -1.07 -8.27 -18.70
C PRO A 183 -1.70 -7.85 -20.05
N PRO A 184 -1.36 -6.66 -20.58
CA PRO A 184 -0.52 -5.65 -19.92
C PRO A 184 -1.28 -4.82 -18.89
N ILE A 185 -0.56 -4.23 -17.93
CA ILE A 185 -1.05 -3.03 -17.24
C ILE A 185 -0.57 -1.83 -18.06
N ASP A 186 -1.50 -1.02 -18.56
CA ASP A 186 -1.19 0.03 -19.52
C ASP A 186 -0.47 1.21 -18.88
N ASP A 187 -0.92 1.61 -17.69
CA ASP A 187 -0.47 2.82 -16.99
C ASP A 187 -0.47 2.64 -15.46
N TYR A 188 0.67 2.84 -14.81
CA TYR A 188 0.82 2.75 -13.35
C TYR A 188 1.55 3.98 -12.81
N TRP A 189 0.87 4.78 -12.00
CA TRP A 189 1.43 5.95 -11.32
C TRP A 189 1.51 5.75 -9.82
N ILE A 190 2.60 6.25 -9.26
CA ILE A 190 2.79 6.43 -7.82
C ILE A 190 3.22 7.88 -7.62
N VAL A 191 2.51 8.61 -6.79
CA VAL A 191 2.80 10.01 -6.49
C VAL A 191 2.76 10.21 -4.99
N VAL A 192 3.87 10.68 -4.42
CA VAL A 192 3.97 11.04 -3.02
C VAL A 192 4.14 12.55 -2.92
N ASP A 193 3.13 13.22 -2.39
CA ASP A 193 3.14 14.65 -2.08
C ASP A 193 3.67 14.86 -0.65
N LEU A 194 4.82 15.52 -0.58
CA LEU A 194 5.52 15.87 0.65
C LEU A 194 5.42 17.37 0.94
N GLY A 195 4.62 18.14 0.20
CA GLY A 195 4.58 19.60 0.27
C GLY A 195 4.15 20.13 1.63
N LYS A 196 3.11 19.54 2.22
CA LYS A 196 2.67 19.92 3.58
C LYS A 196 3.74 19.57 4.62
N MET A 197 4.37 18.41 4.46
CA MET A 197 5.43 17.95 5.34
C MET A 197 6.67 18.87 5.28
N TYR A 198 7.12 19.20 4.07
CA TYR A 198 8.20 20.14 3.80
C TYR A 198 7.89 21.56 4.30
N THR A 199 6.66 22.04 4.10
CA THR A 199 6.22 23.34 4.63
C THR A 199 6.32 23.37 6.16
N ALA A 200 5.90 22.30 6.82
CA ALA A 200 6.03 22.19 8.28
C ALA A 200 7.51 22.12 8.73
N PHE A 201 8.37 21.44 7.97
CA PHE A 201 9.81 21.41 8.24
C PHE A 201 10.43 22.80 8.16
N ARG A 202 10.10 23.60 7.14
CA ARG A 202 10.63 24.97 6.98
C ARG A 202 10.25 25.92 8.11
N GLN A 203 9.09 25.71 8.74
CA GLN A 203 8.65 26.53 9.87
C GLN A 203 9.43 26.25 11.15
N THR A 204 9.82 25.00 11.36
CA THR A 204 10.59 24.56 12.53
C THR A 204 11.70 23.60 12.10
N PRO A 205 12.73 24.10 11.39
CA PRO A 205 13.78 23.24 10.87
C PRO A 205 14.59 22.68 12.04
N ALA A 206 14.98 21.42 11.95
CA ALA A 206 15.81 20.75 12.95
C ALA A 206 17.09 20.23 12.33
N PHE A 207 17.91 19.52 13.14
CA PHE A 207 19.11 18.81 12.67
C PHE A 207 20.13 19.73 11.99
N GLY A 208 20.30 20.96 12.49
CA GLY A 208 21.24 21.93 11.94
C GLY A 208 20.78 22.62 10.66
N MET A 209 19.51 22.42 10.23
CA MET A 209 18.96 23.00 9.00
C MET A 209 18.21 24.33 9.23
N GLY A 210 18.33 24.93 10.41
CA GLY A 210 17.66 26.18 10.80
C GLY A 210 18.38 27.45 10.32
N GLY A 211 18.83 27.47 9.06
CA GLY A 211 19.57 28.59 8.47
C GLY A 211 18.70 29.54 7.65
N ASP A 212 19.31 30.67 7.27
CA ASP A 212 18.80 31.61 6.26
C ASP A 212 19.76 31.57 5.06
N PRO A 213 19.32 31.17 3.85
CA PRO A 213 17.95 30.82 3.47
C PRO A 213 17.48 29.47 4.02
N PRO A 214 16.16 29.26 4.19
CA PRO A 214 15.61 27.97 4.58
C PRO A 214 15.90 26.92 3.51
N PRO A 215 16.02 25.63 3.90
CA PRO A 215 16.41 24.57 2.99
C PRO A 215 15.37 24.39 1.88
N THR A 216 15.87 24.15 0.68
CA THR A 216 15.09 23.81 -0.51
C THR A 216 14.45 22.43 -0.39
N PHE A 217 13.45 22.13 -1.22
CA PHE A 217 12.80 20.81 -1.22
C PHE A 217 13.80 19.70 -1.59
N ARG A 218 14.73 19.99 -2.51
CA ARG A 218 15.78 19.04 -2.88
C ARG A 218 16.70 18.73 -1.71
N GLU A 219 17.11 19.73 -0.94
CA GLU A 219 17.91 19.52 0.29
C GLU A 219 17.12 18.74 1.35
N PHE A 220 15.81 18.99 1.47
CA PHE A 220 14.92 18.21 2.33
C PHE A 220 14.79 16.74 1.89
N LEU A 221 14.84 16.45 0.59
CA LEU A 221 14.82 15.06 0.09
C LEU A 221 16.16 14.33 0.25
N GLN A 222 17.28 15.07 0.19
CA GLN A 222 18.62 14.49 0.13
C GLN A 222 19.35 14.48 1.48
N ASN A 223 18.87 15.23 2.47
CA ASN A 223 19.41 15.15 3.81
C ASN A 223 19.08 13.79 4.43
N GLN A 224 19.84 13.37 5.44
CA GLN A 224 19.58 12.11 6.17
C GLN A 224 18.28 12.15 7.01
N VAL A 225 17.38 13.10 6.73
CA VAL A 225 16.09 13.25 7.41
C VAL A 225 15.02 12.46 6.68
N LEU A 226 15.10 12.29 5.35
CA LEU A 226 14.10 11.59 4.57
C LEU A 226 14.75 10.53 3.67
N ARG A 227 14.12 9.36 3.60
CA ARG A 227 14.47 8.28 2.68
C ARG A 227 13.24 7.88 1.89
N VAL A 228 13.36 7.85 0.57
CA VAL A 228 12.29 7.45 -0.36
C VAL A 228 12.81 6.33 -1.25
N LEU A 229 12.08 5.23 -1.30
CA LEU A 229 12.35 4.06 -2.13
C LEU A 229 11.08 3.61 -2.87
N PRO A 230 11.20 2.98 -4.05
CA PRO A 230 12.45 2.63 -4.73
C PRO A 230 13.17 3.85 -5.32
N ALA A 231 14.46 3.75 -5.61
CA ALA A 231 15.17 4.81 -6.32
C ALA A 231 14.59 5.03 -7.74
N GLY A 232 14.99 6.12 -8.40
CA GLY A 232 14.56 6.42 -9.77
C GLY A 232 13.26 7.21 -9.89
N TYR A 233 12.73 7.73 -8.78
CA TYR A 233 11.64 8.71 -8.83
C TYR A 233 12.07 10.00 -9.53
N ARG A 234 11.08 10.68 -10.10
CA ARG A 234 11.21 12.06 -10.57
C ARG A 234 10.68 13.01 -9.50
N VAL A 235 11.13 14.27 -9.58
CA VAL A 235 10.73 15.33 -8.64
C VAL A 235 10.06 16.44 -9.42
N GLU A 236 8.87 16.85 -8.99
CA GLU A 236 8.15 18.00 -9.53
C GLU A 236 7.53 18.80 -8.37
N GLY A 237 7.97 20.04 -8.19
CA GLY A 237 7.58 20.85 -7.03
C GLY A 237 7.95 20.15 -5.72
N SER A 238 6.94 19.83 -4.90
CA SER A 238 7.06 19.10 -3.64
C SER A 238 6.63 17.63 -3.72
N THR A 239 6.54 17.10 -4.93
CA THR A 239 6.11 15.72 -5.17
C THR A 239 7.25 14.88 -5.70
N VAL A 240 7.26 13.60 -5.32
CA VAL A 240 8.10 12.57 -5.92
C VAL A 240 7.22 11.52 -6.57
N TRP A 241 7.59 11.03 -7.75
CA TRP A 241 6.73 10.14 -8.50
C TRP A 241 7.45 9.13 -9.38
N TRP A 242 6.75 8.02 -9.63
CA TRP A 242 7.12 6.97 -10.57
C TRP A 242 5.97 6.76 -11.55
N HIS A 243 6.32 6.38 -12.77
CA HIS A 243 5.37 6.10 -13.83
C HIS A 243 5.90 4.96 -14.67
N PHE A 244 5.13 3.90 -14.69
CA PHE A 244 5.42 2.68 -15.42
C PHE A 244 4.34 2.52 -16.50
N ARG A 245 4.76 2.05 -17.68
CA ARG A 245 3.86 1.86 -18.81
C ARG A 245 4.06 0.47 -19.36
N GLN A 246 2.98 -0.10 -19.89
CA GLN A 246 3.05 -1.34 -20.67
C GLN A 246 3.77 -2.46 -19.90
N ILE A 247 3.29 -2.77 -18.69
CA ILE A 247 3.89 -3.77 -17.81
C ILE A 247 3.38 -5.17 -18.24
N TYR A 248 4.27 -5.99 -18.80
CA TYR A 248 3.96 -7.35 -19.28
C TYR A 248 4.48 -8.47 -18.37
N ALA A 249 5.63 -8.27 -17.72
CA ALA A 249 6.26 -9.24 -16.84
C ALA A 249 6.37 -8.61 -15.44
N PRO A 250 5.60 -9.08 -14.44
CA PRO A 250 5.70 -8.59 -13.08
C PRO A 250 6.93 -9.23 -12.40
N GLU A 251 8.13 -8.92 -12.88
CA GLU A 251 9.35 -9.27 -12.13
C GLU A 251 9.39 -8.43 -10.85
N GLY A 252 9.07 -9.08 -9.73
CA GLY A 252 9.24 -8.57 -8.38
C GLY A 252 8.14 -7.61 -7.92
N TYR A 253 7.50 -7.98 -6.81
CA TYR A 253 6.89 -6.99 -5.95
C TYR A 253 8.00 -6.04 -5.49
N THR A 254 7.82 -4.74 -5.69
CA THR A 254 8.66 -3.71 -5.06
C THR A 254 7.80 -2.98 -4.05
N THR A 255 8.44 -2.47 -3.00
CA THR A 255 7.75 -1.76 -1.92
C THR A 255 8.05 -0.28 -2.08
N LEU A 256 7.00 0.55 -2.07
CA LEU A 256 7.12 1.97 -1.79
C LEU A 256 7.47 2.10 -0.31
N HIS A 257 8.56 2.77 0.01
CA HIS A 257 8.96 3.02 1.39
C HIS A 257 9.36 4.48 1.55
N VAL A 258 8.72 5.17 2.50
CA VAL A 258 9.03 6.55 2.85
C VAL A 258 9.27 6.62 4.35
N GLU A 259 10.48 6.98 4.75
CA GLU A 259 10.92 7.03 6.15
C GLU A 259 11.54 8.39 6.45
N TRP A 260 11.27 8.93 7.63
CA TRP A 260 11.86 10.19 8.08
C TRP A 260 12.18 10.26 9.56
N LYS A 261 13.09 11.18 9.92
CA LYS A 261 13.35 11.57 11.31
C LYS A 261 12.28 12.54 11.78
N ALA A 262 11.53 12.20 12.81
CA ALA A 262 10.41 12.96 13.37
C ALA A 262 10.87 14.20 14.17
N TRP A 263 11.26 15.29 13.46
CA TRP A 263 11.73 16.54 14.08
C TRP A 263 10.71 17.30 14.93
N TYR A 264 9.43 16.98 14.76
CA TYR A 264 8.29 17.59 15.47
C TYR A 264 8.02 16.93 16.83
N ARG A 265 8.90 16.03 17.27
CA ARG A 265 8.84 15.33 18.56
C ARG A 265 9.98 15.72 19.47
#